data_AF-A0A0D2I0Z7-F1
#
_entry.id   AF-A0A0D2I0Z7-F1
#
_cell.length_a   1.000
_cell.length_b   1.000
_cell.length_c   1.000
_cell.angle_alpha   90.00
_cell.angle_beta   90.00
_cell.angle_gamma   90.00
#
_symmetry.space_group_name_H-M   'P 1'
#
loop_
_entity.id
_entity.type
_entity.pdbx_description
1 polymer ?
#
loop_
_entity_poly.entity_id
_entity_poly.type
_entity_poly.pdbx_seq_one_letter_code
_entity_poly.pdbx_strand_id
1 'polypeptide(L)'
;MPSLDEYLLKEPQLNVRSGNSSQDDLPKQFGSRSQSQPVPPYVLPPKPLKPLRKYCTIRNVLITIGAFLVYSGCTIGAVVPGLIAGYPFYTLLDLYGNRHLAERLFPCDPSLYSGRFAINIAWGSLSYTSVKILDAGLNLVLGRGSQVLLSWLSYHLFSMAILRIIQENCVPLQLYTAMAFDTTSIKGAWYQLRAVTKVDTVRAKVTLIWLAVAVAYLIALPTLLDLTTGYIVEYKTMVNVTSPGDPTYKLIELDRDQLNNISYDAYCAANGGCIERYPGEFTKILISGQNTSFKAFVDDDYNWVMQSEQSPQGILQCVPSSTYQWGLSSGYLWIVCTLTSLWIAGMFAVWMDSFRNGTLWRSGRGFGRYRNIVDIAEHLQSHFGPDLCAYTHEELEGKIDRLDPVGIEVLADGEFAHIRLSQNPGGKHLLSTLGLHYGGIERLNNRKVSATWPLRSGDP
;
A
#
# COMPACT_ATOMS: atom_id res chain seq x y z
N MET A 1 -10.21 -55.93 -10.40
CA MET A 1 -9.07 -55.43 -9.60
C MET A 1 -8.14 -56.61 -9.37
N PRO A 2 -6.99 -56.71 -10.05
CA PRO A 2 -5.92 -57.60 -9.65
C PRO A 2 -5.05 -56.94 -8.57
N SER A 3 -4.46 -57.78 -7.74
CA SER A 3 -3.84 -57.51 -6.45
C SER A 3 -2.52 -56.75 -6.50
N LEU A 4 -2.24 -56.03 -5.42
CA LEU A 4 -1.14 -55.08 -5.19
C LEU A 4 0.27 -55.71 -5.06
N ASP A 5 0.43 -57.00 -5.38
CA ASP A 5 1.67 -57.75 -5.11
C ASP A 5 2.61 -57.88 -6.32
N GLU A 6 2.27 -57.30 -7.49
CA GLU A 6 3.05 -57.47 -8.73
C GLU A 6 3.99 -56.29 -9.06
N TYR A 7 4.07 -55.25 -8.21
CA TYR A 7 4.88 -54.05 -8.50
C TYR A 7 6.10 -53.81 -7.60
N LEU A 8 6.38 -54.70 -6.64
CA LEU A 8 7.57 -54.59 -5.80
C LEU A 8 8.50 -55.77 -6.05
N LEU A 9 9.77 -55.45 -6.33
CA LEU A 9 10.94 -56.31 -6.54
C LEU A 9 11.26 -56.65 -7.99
N LYS A 10 11.90 -55.68 -8.66
CA LYS A 10 12.90 -55.98 -9.70
C LYS A 10 14.18 -55.24 -9.37
N GLU A 11 14.96 -55.81 -8.45
CA GLU A 11 16.37 -55.43 -8.26
C GLU A 11 17.15 -55.79 -9.53
N PRO A 12 17.98 -54.88 -10.09
CA PRO A 12 18.92 -55.25 -11.12
C PRO A 12 20.10 -55.99 -10.47
N GLN A 13 20.22 -57.28 -10.80
CA GLN A 13 21.38 -58.13 -10.52
C GLN A 13 22.66 -57.49 -11.05
N LEU A 14 23.51 -56.98 -10.15
CA LEU A 14 24.83 -56.49 -10.47
C LEU A 14 25.78 -57.71 -10.60
N ASN A 15 26.17 -58.01 -11.83
CA ASN A 15 27.01 -59.15 -12.15
C ASN A 15 28.46 -58.86 -11.74
N VAL A 16 28.86 -59.30 -10.54
CA VAL A 16 30.26 -59.19 -10.06
C VAL A 16 31.10 -60.24 -10.77
N ARG A 17 31.84 -59.81 -11.79
CA ARG A 17 32.90 -60.62 -12.41
C ARG A 17 34.16 -60.50 -11.57
N SER A 18 34.51 -61.57 -10.86
CA SER A 18 35.78 -61.68 -10.13
C SER A 18 36.94 -61.67 -11.12
N GLY A 19 37.85 -60.71 -10.97
CA GLY A 19 39.20 -60.76 -11.54
C GLY A 19 40.20 -60.52 -10.43
N ASN A 20 40.84 -61.58 -9.95
CA ASN A 20 42.05 -61.48 -9.13
C ASN A 20 43.17 -60.87 -10.00
N SER A 21 43.83 -59.80 -9.54
CA SER A 21 45.28 -59.65 -9.64
C SER A 21 45.77 -58.34 -9.01
N SER A 22 46.87 -58.46 -8.26
CA SER A 22 47.87 -57.43 -7.95
C SER A 22 47.51 -56.29 -6.99
N GLN A 23 47.96 -56.52 -5.76
CA GLN A 23 48.69 -55.56 -4.92
C GLN A 23 49.64 -54.68 -5.76
N ASP A 24 49.80 -53.42 -5.34
CA ASP A 24 50.54 -52.31 -6.00
C ASP A 24 49.72 -51.47 -6.98
N ASP A 25 49.10 -50.39 -6.46
CA ASP A 25 49.08 -49.09 -7.14
C ASP A 25 48.49 -48.00 -6.21
N LEU A 26 49.38 -47.32 -5.50
CA LEU A 26 49.16 -46.00 -4.91
C LEU A 26 49.10 -44.95 -6.04
N PRO A 27 48.01 -44.15 -6.18
CA PRO A 27 48.08 -42.95 -7.01
C PRO A 27 48.60 -41.78 -6.18
N LYS A 28 49.86 -41.48 -6.46
CA LYS A 28 50.57 -40.18 -6.44
C LYS A 28 49.73 -38.93 -6.15
N GLN A 29 50.33 -38.04 -5.35
CA GLN A 29 50.06 -36.61 -5.28
C GLN A 29 49.57 -36.04 -6.63
N PHE A 30 48.39 -35.44 -6.61
CA PHE A 30 47.90 -34.60 -7.71
C PHE A 30 48.74 -33.32 -7.75
N GLY A 31 49.86 -33.41 -8.47
CA GLY A 31 50.60 -32.26 -8.96
C GLY A 31 49.74 -31.47 -9.94
N SER A 32 49.83 -30.15 -9.81
CA SER A 32 49.25 -29.16 -10.70
C SER A 32 49.54 -29.45 -12.17
N ARG A 33 48.49 -29.74 -12.94
CA ARG A 33 48.51 -29.61 -14.39
C ARG A 33 47.26 -28.85 -14.82
N SER A 34 47.43 -27.57 -15.16
CA SER A 34 46.41 -26.77 -15.83
C SER A 34 46.22 -27.32 -17.25
N GLN A 35 45.45 -28.39 -17.40
CA GLN A 35 44.82 -28.71 -18.66
C GLN A 35 43.43 -28.11 -18.62
N SER A 36 43.23 -27.09 -19.44
CA SER A 36 41.95 -26.47 -19.75
C SER A 36 41.00 -27.54 -20.32
N GLN A 37 40.30 -28.25 -19.44
CA GLN A 37 39.11 -29.00 -19.82
C GLN A 37 38.12 -28.00 -20.44
N PRO A 38 37.51 -28.34 -21.59
CA PRO A 38 36.45 -27.50 -22.15
C PRO A 38 35.36 -27.40 -21.09
N VAL A 39 35.17 -26.18 -20.61
CA VAL A 39 34.13 -25.88 -19.63
C VAL A 39 32.80 -26.36 -20.23
N PRO A 40 31.98 -27.15 -19.49
CA PRO A 40 30.73 -27.66 -20.01
C PRO A 40 29.88 -26.53 -20.62
N PRO A 41 29.15 -26.78 -21.72
CA PRO A 41 28.49 -25.71 -22.51
C PRO A 41 27.44 -24.90 -21.73
N TYR A 42 27.07 -25.32 -20.53
CA TYR A 42 26.09 -24.70 -19.63
C TYR A 42 26.70 -23.91 -18.46
N VAL A 43 28.03 -23.86 -18.31
CA VAL A 43 28.66 -23.07 -17.24
C VAL A 43 28.64 -21.59 -17.60
N LEU A 44 28.00 -20.79 -16.76
CA LEU A 44 27.92 -19.34 -16.94
C LEU A 44 29.28 -18.69 -16.65
N PRO A 45 29.76 -17.75 -17.49
CA PRO A 45 31.02 -17.07 -17.26
C PRO A 45 30.95 -16.14 -16.03
N PRO A 46 32.07 -15.92 -15.33
CA PRO A 46 32.13 -14.99 -14.20
C PRO A 46 31.79 -13.57 -14.68
N LYS A 47 30.96 -12.86 -13.90
CA LYS A 47 30.55 -11.48 -14.21
C LYS A 47 31.26 -10.50 -13.30
N PRO A 48 31.68 -9.32 -13.81
CA PRO A 48 32.18 -8.25 -12.96
C PRO A 48 31.09 -7.76 -12.00
N LEU A 49 31.48 -7.30 -10.82
CA LEU A 49 30.56 -6.59 -9.94
C LEU A 49 30.10 -5.30 -10.65
N LYS A 50 28.78 -5.08 -10.69
CA LYS A 50 28.23 -3.88 -11.34
C LYS A 50 28.55 -2.64 -10.49
N PRO A 51 28.87 -1.51 -11.13
CA PRO A 51 29.03 -0.25 -10.41
C PRO A 51 27.72 0.13 -9.71
N LEU A 52 27.83 0.76 -8.54
CA LEU A 52 26.68 1.19 -7.76
C LEU A 52 25.82 2.18 -8.55
N ARG A 53 24.52 1.89 -8.68
CA ARG A 53 23.57 2.77 -9.37
C ARG A 53 23.48 4.13 -8.67
N LYS A 54 23.61 5.20 -9.44
CA LYS A 54 23.51 6.60 -8.97
C LYS A 54 22.06 6.98 -8.62
N TYR A 55 21.91 7.86 -7.63
CA TYR A 55 20.62 8.40 -7.20
C TYR A 55 19.92 9.22 -8.29
N CYS A 56 20.66 10.13 -8.95
CA CYS A 56 20.15 10.98 -10.04
C CYS A 56 19.99 10.25 -11.37
N THR A 57 19.33 9.10 -11.36
CA THR A 57 18.85 8.47 -12.60
C THR A 57 17.47 9.04 -12.94
N ILE A 58 17.17 9.28 -14.22
CA ILE A 58 15.85 9.79 -14.69
C ILE A 58 14.69 9.03 -14.03
N ARG A 59 14.80 7.71 -13.95
CA ARG A 59 13.82 6.84 -13.30
C ARG A 59 13.52 7.23 -11.85
N ASN A 60 14.54 7.55 -11.06
CA ASN A 60 14.37 7.89 -9.64
C ASN A 60 13.79 9.30 -9.47
N VAL A 61 14.13 10.22 -10.38
CA VAL A 61 13.52 11.56 -10.44
C VAL A 61 12.02 11.42 -10.73
N LEU A 62 11.65 10.60 -11.71
CA LEU A 62 10.24 10.34 -12.03
C LEU A 62 9.47 9.73 -10.85
N ILE A 63 10.06 8.77 -10.13
CA ILE A 63 9.45 8.19 -8.92
C ILE A 63 9.25 9.27 -7.85
N THR A 64 10.24 10.15 -7.65
CA THR A 64 10.16 11.22 -6.64
C THR A 64 9.09 12.24 -6.99
N ILE A 65 9.02 12.68 -8.25
CA ILE A 65 7.99 13.59 -8.74
C ILE A 65 6.60 12.95 -8.63
N GLY A 66 6.47 11.69 -9.04
CA GLY A 66 5.21 10.94 -8.92
C GLY A 66 4.73 10.84 -7.47
N ALA A 67 5.61 10.47 -6.54
CA ALA A 67 5.28 10.41 -5.12
C ALA A 67 4.84 11.78 -4.56
N PHE A 68 5.54 12.85 -4.95
CA PHE A 68 5.18 14.21 -4.56
C PHE A 68 3.81 14.63 -5.10
N LEU A 69 3.52 14.38 -6.38
CA LEU A 69 2.23 14.72 -6.98
C LEU A 69 1.07 14.01 -6.31
N VAL A 70 1.21 12.71 -6.03
CA VAL A 70 0.15 11.94 -5.36
C VAL A 70 0.00 12.39 -3.91
N TYR A 71 1.11 12.63 -3.19
CA TYR A 71 1.07 13.16 -1.83
C TYR A 71 0.39 14.54 -1.77
N SER A 72 0.76 15.46 -2.65
CA SER A 72 0.13 16.78 -2.77
C SER A 72 -1.35 16.66 -3.13
N GLY A 73 -1.71 15.77 -4.05
CA GLY A 73 -3.11 15.50 -4.40
C GLY A 73 -3.93 14.97 -3.22
N CYS A 74 -3.41 13.99 -2.48
CA CYS A 74 -4.08 13.43 -1.30
C CYS A 74 -4.15 14.42 -0.13
N THR A 75 -3.12 15.24 0.08
CA THR A 75 -3.14 16.27 1.13
C THR A 75 -4.13 17.38 0.80
N ILE A 76 -4.17 17.87 -0.44
CA ILE A 76 -5.22 18.80 -0.89
C ILE A 76 -6.60 18.12 -0.78
N GLY A 77 -6.72 16.86 -1.18
CA GLY A 77 -7.93 16.06 -1.08
C GLY A 77 -8.36 15.71 0.35
N ALA A 78 -7.49 15.80 1.35
CA ALA A 78 -7.85 15.73 2.77
C ALA A 78 -8.24 17.12 3.29
N VAL A 79 -7.46 18.14 2.96
CA VAL A 79 -7.65 19.49 3.47
C VAL A 79 -8.91 20.14 2.90
N VAL A 80 -9.17 20.03 1.59
CA VAL A 80 -10.30 20.69 0.94
C VAL A 80 -11.64 20.15 1.42
N PRO A 81 -11.90 18.82 1.46
CA PRO A 81 -13.09 18.28 2.11
C PRO A 81 -13.11 18.55 3.61
N GLY A 82 -11.97 18.59 4.30
CA GLY A 82 -11.91 19.03 5.69
C GLY A 82 -12.31 20.50 5.89
N LEU A 83 -12.02 21.38 4.92
CA LEU A 83 -12.43 22.79 4.95
C LEU A 83 -13.90 22.97 4.53
N ILE A 84 -14.33 22.29 3.46
CA ILE A 84 -15.70 22.37 2.91
C ILE A 84 -16.69 21.65 3.83
N ALA A 85 -16.35 20.44 4.25
CA ALA A 85 -17.12 19.63 5.18
C ALA A 85 -16.58 19.74 6.62
N GLY A 86 -16.03 20.90 6.98
CA GLY A 86 -15.74 21.30 8.37
C GLY A 86 -15.17 20.21 9.28
N TYR A 87 -14.04 19.58 9.02
CA TYR A 87 -13.34 18.73 9.99
C TYR A 87 -11.92 19.24 10.20
N PRO A 88 -11.52 19.67 11.43
CA PRO A 88 -12.13 19.48 12.77
C PRO A 88 -13.21 20.52 13.13
N PHE A 89 -13.67 21.27 12.14
CA PHE A 89 -14.46 22.48 12.32
C PHE A 89 -15.93 22.24 12.70
N TYR A 90 -16.54 21.06 12.48
CA TYR A 90 -17.96 20.77 12.71
C TYR A 90 -18.24 20.53 14.19
N THR A 91 -17.32 19.92 14.92
CA THR A 91 -17.40 19.88 16.40
C THR A 91 -17.24 21.27 17.02
N LEU A 92 -16.55 22.20 16.36
CA LEU A 92 -16.43 23.59 16.78
C LEU A 92 -17.57 24.48 16.22
N LEU A 93 -18.14 24.16 15.05
CA LEU A 93 -19.25 24.86 14.41
C LEU A 93 -20.61 24.43 14.98
N ASP A 94 -20.77 23.19 15.44
CA ASP A 94 -21.89 22.81 16.32
C ASP A 94 -21.86 23.65 17.62
N LEU A 95 -20.65 24.15 17.99
CA LEU A 95 -20.41 25.05 19.12
C LEU A 95 -20.46 26.56 18.75
N TYR A 96 -20.34 26.94 17.46
CA TYR A 96 -20.23 28.33 16.99
C TYR A 96 -21.24 28.75 15.88
N GLY A 97 -22.11 27.87 15.42
CA GLY A 97 -23.19 28.13 14.45
C GLY A 97 -22.76 28.11 12.98
N ASN A 98 -23.29 27.18 12.18
CA ASN A 98 -22.98 27.01 10.75
C ASN A 98 -23.99 27.70 9.80
N ARG A 99 -24.71 28.71 10.30
CA ARG A 99 -25.86 29.35 9.62
C ARG A 99 -25.53 29.84 8.19
N HIS A 100 -24.36 30.46 8.02
CA HIS A 100 -23.88 30.99 6.73
C HIS A 100 -23.63 29.94 5.64
N LEU A 101 -23.32 28.70 6.03
CA LEU A 101 -23.05 27.62 5.08
C LEU A 101 -24.36 26.98 4.62
N ALA A 102 -25.33 26.83 5.54
CA ALA A 102 -26.68 26.39 5.23
C ALA A 102 -27.41 27.36 4.28
N GLU A 103 -27.20 28.67 4.41
CA GLU A 103 -27.75 29.70 3.52
C GLU A 103 -27.30 29.56 2.05
N ARG A 104 -26.12 28.98 1.80
CA ARG A 104 -25.54 28.83 0.46
C ARG A 104 -25.89 27.52 -0.25
N LEU A 105 -26.52 26.58 0.46
CA LEU A 105 -26.89 25.26 -0.05
C LEU A 105 -28.36 25.25 -0.44
N PHE A 106 -28.76 24.39 -1.38
CA PHE A 106 -30.17 24.27 -1.72
C PHE A 106 -30.94 23.52 -0.63
N PRO A 107 -32.25 23.78 -0.49
CA PRO A 107 -33.11 22.93 0.34
C PRO A 107 -33.00 21.47 -0.12
N CYS A 108 -32.96 20.53 0.83
CA CYS A 108 -32.80 19.10 0.54
C CYS A 108 -31.45 18.70 -0.09
N ASP A 109 -30.41 19.54 0.03
CA ASP A 109 -29.04 19.13 -0.30
C ASP A 109 -28.56 18.07 0.72
N PRO A 110 -28.00 16.94 0.26
CA PRO A 110 -27.53 15.88 1.16
C PRO A 110 -26.52 16.36 2.19
N SER A 111 -25.74 17.40 1.89
CA SER A 111 -24.81 18.00 2.86
C SER A 111 -25.48 18.59 4.11
N LEU A 112 -26.78 18.89 4.06
CA LEU A 112 -27.54 19.47 5.18
C LEU A 112 -28.11 18.42 6.15
N TYR A 113 -28.51 17.24 5.65
CA TYR A 113 -29.22 16.24 6.46
C TYR A 113 -28.49 14.90 6.59
N SER A 114 -27.47 14.64 5.76
CA SER A 114 -26.71 13.39 5.82
C SER A 114 -25.57 13.49 6.84
N GLY A 115 -25.40 12.44 7.64
CA GLY A 115 -24.31 12.37 8.61
C GLY A 115 -22.93 12.41 7.94
N ARG A 116 -21.88 12.73 8.71
CA ARG A 116 -20.51 12.90 8.21
C ARG A 116 -19.93 11.66 7.50
N PHE A 117 -20.45 10.48 7.83
CA PHE A 117 -20.08 9.18 7.23
C PHE A 117 -21.09 8.68 6.19
N ALA A 118 -22.15 9.44 5.95
CA ALA A 118 -23.04 9.21 4.83
C ALA A 118 -22.51 9.93 3.58
N ILE A 119 -23.12 9.65 2.44
CA ILE A 119 -22.85 10.35 1.18
C ILE A 119 -23.41 11.76 1.29
N ASN A 120 -22.53 12.75 1.36
CA ASN A 120 -22.87 14.15 1.58
C ASN A 120 -22.37 15.08 0.47
N ILE A 121 -21.47 14.59 -0.39
CA ILE A 121 -21.09 15.25 -1.64
C ILE A 121 -21.69 14.41 -2.75
N ALA A 122 -22.86 14.77 -3.25
CA ALA A 122 -23.58 14.00 -4.26
C ALA A 122 -23.91 14.85 -5.50
N TRP A 123 -23.93 14.23 -6.67
CA TRP A 123 -24.21 14.92 -7.92
C TRP A 123 -24.80 14.01 -9.00
N GLY A 124 -25.39 14.66 -10.01
CA GLY A 124 -26.04 14.01 -11.15
C GLY A 124 -27.46 13.54 -10.87
N SER A 125 -28.24 13.30 -11.92
CA SER A 125 -29.58 12.71 -11.81
C SER A 125 -29.60 11.49 -12.71
N LEU A 126 -29.48 10.30 -12.10
CA LEU A 126 -29.18 9.07 -12.81
C LEU A 126 -30.23 8.00 -12.49
N SER A 127 -30.43 7.05 -13.41
CA SER A 127 -31.26 5.87 -13.15
C SER A 127 -30.58 4.94 -12.14
N TYR A 128 -31.37 4.17 -11.37
CA TYR A 128 -30.85 3.18 -10.42
C TYR A 128 -29.76 2.28 -11.03
N THR A 129 -30.03 1.75 -12.24
CA THR A 129 -29.11 0.86 -12.94
C THR A 129 -27.80 1.57 -13.29
N SER A 130 -27.87 2.80 -13.79
CA SER A 130 -26.69 3.58 -14.17
C SER A 130 -25.78 3.85 -12.97
N VAL A 131 -26.36 4.25 -11.83
CA VAL A 131 -25.56 4.56 -10.64
C VAL A 131 -24.93 3.33 -10.05
N LYS A 132 -25.64 2.21 -10.03
CA LYS A 132 -25.11 0.94 -9.52
C LYS A 132 -23.94 0.44 -10.35
N ILE A 133 -24.00 0.58 -11.67
CA ILE A 133 -22.88 0.25 -12.57
C ILE A 133 -21.71 1.20 -12.36
N LEU A 134 -21.98 2.50 -12.22
CA LEU A 134 -20.95 3.51 -11.96
C LEU A 134 -20.19 3.20 -10.66
N ASP A 135 -20.91 2.96 -9.57
CA ASP A 135 -20.36 2.65 -8.26
C ASP A 135 -19.54 1.35 -8.28
N ALA A 136 -20.10 0.27 -8.85
CA ALA A 136 -19.39 -1.00 -9.00
C ALA A 136 -18.12 -0.87 -9.88
N GLY A 137 -18.20 -0.08 -10.96
CA GLY A 137 -17.07 0.20 -11.85
C GLY A 137 -15.95 0.97 -11.17
N LEU A 138 -16.31 2.00 -10.39
CA LEU A 138 -15.36 2.76 -9.58
C LEU A 138 -14.71 1.90 -8.48
N ASN A 139 -15.47 1.05 -7.78
CA ASN A 139 -14.92 0.17 -6.76
C ASN A 139 -13.99 -0.91 -7.36
N LEU A 140 -14.27 -1.36 -8.57
CA LEU A 140 -13.38 -2.27 -9.29
C LEU A 140 -12.08 -1.57 -9.71
N VAL A 141 -12.17 -0.43 -10.39
CA VAL A 141 -11.00 0.25 -10.97
C VAL A 141 -10.18 0.96 -9.89
N LEU A 142 -10.82 1.80 -9.07
CA LEU A 142 -10.13 2.52 -8.00
C LEU A 142 -9.86 1.63 -6.80
N GLY A 143 -10.79 0.78 -6.38
CA GLY A 143 -10.56 -0.12 -5.24
C GLY A 143 -9.54 -1.21 -5.55
N ARG A 144 -9.89 -2.16 -6.43
CA ARG A 144 -9.03 -3.31 -6.73
C ARG A 144 -7.84 -2.95 -7.63
N GLY A 145 -8.03 -2.07 -8.60
CA GLY A 145 -6.94 -1.63 -9.49
C GLY A 145 -5.83 -0.90 -8.73
N SER A 146 -6.18 0.01 -7.81
CA SER A 146 -5.17 0.68 -6.97
C SER A 146 -4.47 -0.31 -6.04
N GLN A 147 -5.20 -1.26 -5.46
CA GLN A 147 -4.61 -2.30 -4.61
C GLN A 147 -3.55 -3.11 -5.36
N VAL A 148 -3.83 -3.54 -6.59
CA VAL A 148 -2.87 -4.30 -7.41
C VAL A 148 -1.64 -3.46 -7.72
N LEU A 149 -1.83 -2.22 -8.17
CA LEU A 149 -0.73 -1.32 -8.52
C LEU A 149 0.16 -1.00 -7.31
N LEU A 150 -0.43 -0.62 -6.18
CA LEU A 150 0.30 -0.28 -4.96
C LEU A 150 0.94 -1.51 -4.33
N SER A 151 0.34 -2.69 -4.46
CA SER A 151 0.96 -3.95 -4.02
C SER A 151 2.20 -4.27 -4.85
N TRP A 152 2.14 -4.08 -6.17
CA TRP A 152 3.28 -4.28 -7.06
C TRP A 152 4.43 -3.31 -6.75
N LEU A 153 4.13 -2.03 -6.53
CA LEU A 153 5.12 -1.04 -6.10
C LEU A 153 5.72 -1.39 -4.73
N SER A 154 4.86 -1.75 -3.79
CA SER A 154 5.27 -2.14 -2.42
C SER A 154 6.18 -3.36 -2.43
N TYR A 155 5.93 -4.37 -3.27
CA TYR A 155 6.82 -5.53 -3.40
C TYR A 155 8.26 -5.13 -3.71
N HIS A 156 8.46 -4.18 -4.64
CA HIS A 156 9.79 -3.68 -4.97
C HIS A 156 10.43 -2.92 -3.81
N LEU A 157 9.66 -2.09 -3.11
CA LEU A 157 10.12 -1.31 -1.96
C LEU A 157 10.47 -2.21 -0.77
N PHE A 158 9.63 -3.20 -0.49
CA PHE A 158 9.83 -4.16 0.59
C PHE A 158 11.08 -5.00 0.34
N SER A 159 11.27 -5.47 -0.91
CA SER A 159 12.49 -6.19 -1.30
C SER A 159 13.75 -5.35 -1.08
N MET A 160 13.70 -4.04 -1.38
CA MET A 160 14.81 -3.11 -1.12
C MET A 160 15.08 -2.96 0.39
N ALA A 161 14.03 -2.74 1.18
CA ALA A 161 14.12 -2.49 2.61
C ALA A 161 14.63 -3.73 3.36
N ILE A 162 14.09 -4.89 3.04
CA ILE A 162 14.50 -6.18 3.60
C ILE A 162 15.97 -6.46 3.29
N LEU A 163 16.37 -6.33 2.02
CA LEU A 163 17.77 -6.54 1.62
C LEU A 163 18.71 -5.62 2.39
N ARG A 164 18.30 -4.38 2.66
CA ARG A 164 19.05 -3.46 3.51
C ARG A 164 19.13 -3.95 4.96
N ILE A 165 18.02 -4.40 5.55
CA ILE A 165 18.02 -4.89 6.93
C ILE A 165 18.99 -6.06 7.08
N ILE A 166 18.97 -7.02 6.14
CA ILE A 166 19.88 -8.18 6.09
C ILE A 166 21.33 -7.73 5.86
N GLN A 167 21.53 -6.63 5.11
CA GLN A 167 22.85 -6.07 4.90
C GLN A 167 23.44 -5.49 6.19
N GLU A 168 22.64 -4.84 7.02
CA GLU A 168 23.12 -4.14 8.21
C GLU A 168 23.15 -5.04 9.44
N ASN A 169 22.12 -5.85 9.64
CA ASN A 169 21.90 -6.68 10.83
C ASN A 169 21.87 -8.16 10.46
N CYS A 170 22.25 -9.02 11.40
CA CYS A 170 21.99 -10.44 11.28
C CYS A 170 20.48 -10.68 11.48
N VAL A 171 19.88 -11.49 10.62
CA VAL A 171 18.48 -11.89 10.71
C VAL A 171 18.37 -13.40 10.85
N PRO A 172 17.38 -13.93 11.59
CA PRO A 172 17.14 -15.37 11.61
C PRO A 172 16.94 -15.93 10.19
N LEU A 173 17.51 -17.11 9.89
CA LEU A 173 17.40 -17.70 8.55
C LEU A 173 15.95 -17.94 8.13
N GLN A 174 15.07 -18.31 9.07
CA GLN A 174 13.62 -18.42 8.87
C GLN A 174 12.99 -17.14 8.33
N LEU A 175 13.44 -15.97 8.81
CA LEU A 175 12.91 -14.70 8.33
C LEU A 175 13.36 -14.49 6.88
N TYR A 176 14.63 -14.76 6.59
CA TYR A 176 15.18 -14.65 5.24
C TYR A 176 14.43 -15.57 4.25
N THR A 177 14.20 -16.84 4.62
CA THR A 177 13.48 -17.82 3.79
C THR A 177 12.01 -17.45 3.62
N ALA A 178 11.32 -17.04 4.69
CA ALA A 178 9.93 -16.59 4.63
C ALA A 178 9.76 -15.38 3.71
N MET A 179 10.70 -14.43 3.74
CA MET A 179 10.66 -13.28 2.81
C MET A 179 10.99 -13.69 1.37
N ALA A 180 11.84 -14.70 1.18
CA ALA A 180 12.27 -15.17 -0.14
C ALA A 180 11.21 -16.00 -0.86
N PHE A 181 10.44 -16.80 -0.12
CA PHE A 181 9.54 -17.80 -0.69
C PHE A 181 8.08 -17.67 -0.21
N ASP A 182 7.84 -17.13 0.98
CA ASP A 182 6.51 -17.06 1.60
C ASP A 182 5.93 -15.63 1.59
N THR A 183 6.02 -14.94 0.45
CA THR A 183 5.63 -13.52 0.32
C THR A 183 4.15 -13.24 0.60
N THR A 184 3.27 -14.24 0.49
CA THR A 184 1.81 -14.13 0.70
C THR A 184 1.30 -14.95 1.89
N SER A 185 2.19 -15.55 2.69
CA SER A 185 1.79 -16.43 3.79
C SER A 185 1.53 -15.65 5.06
N ILE A 186 0.43 -15.99 5.75
CA ILE A 186 0.13 -15.50 7.12
C ILE A 186 1.28 -15.85 8.08
N LYS A 187 1.89 -17.04 7.90
CA LYS A 187 3.08 -17.43 8.67
C LYS A 187 4.25 -16.48 8.39
N GLY A 188 4.46 -16.10 7.14
CA GLY A 188 5.48 -15.11 6.74
C GLY A 188 5.28 -13.76 7.43
N ALA A 189 4.05 -13.27 7.50
CA ALA A 189 3.72 -12.04 8.22
C ALA A 189 3.99 -12.16 9.73
N TRP A 190 3.67 -13.31 10.33
CA TRP A 190 3.99 -13.60 11.74
C TRP A 190 5.50 -13.63 11.99
N TYR A 191 6.28 -14.27 11.13
CA TYR A 191 7.74 -14.30 11.26
C TYR A 191 8.35 -12.90 11.15
N GLN A 192 7.83 -12.05 10.27
CA GLN A 192 8.23 -10.64 10.18
C GLN A 192 7.94 -9.88 11.47
N LEU A 193 6.75 -10.07 12.05
CA LEU A 193 6.41 -9.42 13.32
C LEU A 193 7.29 -9.91 14.48
N ARG A 194 7.55 -11.23 14.55
CA ARG A 194 8.46 -11.82 15.55
C ARG A 194 9.90 -11.35 15.37
N ALA A 195 10.33 -11.07 14.13
CA ALA A 195 11.67 -10.56 13.88
C ALA A 195 11.92 -9.17 14.49
N VAL A 196 10.88 -8.35 14.70
CA VAL A 196 11.00 -7.04 15.33
C VAL A 196 11.66 -7.13 16.71
N THR A 197 11.40 -8.21 17.46
CA THR A 197 11.98 -8.40 18.80
C THR A 197 13.42 -8.93 18.76
N LYS A 198 13.84 -9.53 17.64
CA LYS A 198 15.16 -10.16 17.48
C LYS A 198 16.22 -9.27 16.83
N VAL A 199 15.82 -8.16 16.20
CA VAL A 199 16.77 -7.23 15.58
C VAL A 199 17.18 -6.17 16.57
N ASP A 200 18.48 -5.89 16.70
CA ASP A 200 19.00 -4.96 17.72
C ASP A 200 18.78 -3.48 17.37
N THR A 201 18.82 -3.13 16.08
CA THR A 201 18.80 -1.73 15.65
C THR A 201 17.38 -1.14 15.62
N VAL A 202 17.15 -0.02 16.33
CA VAL A 202 15.87 0.72 16.36
C VAL A 202 15.35 1.05 14.96
N ARG A 203 16.23 1.50 14.06
CA ARG A 203 15.88 1.80 12.66
C ARG A 203 15.27 0.59 11.95
N ALA A 204 15.84 -0.59 12.14
CA ALA A 204 15.34 -1.81 11.52
C ALA A 204 13.99 -2.23 12.14
N LYS A 205 13.82 -2.07 13.46
CA LYS A 205 12.52 -2.27 14.13
C LYS A 205 11.43 -1.37 13.56
N VAL A 206 11.69 -0.06 13.47
CA VAL A 206 10.76 0.92 12.91
C VAL A 206 10.42 0.58 11.45
N THR A 207 11.43 0.20 10.66
CA THR A 207 11.21 -0.20 9.26
C THR A 207 10.32 -1.44 9.18
N LEU A 208 10.60 -2.51 9.94
CA LEU A 208 9.77 -3.72 9.95
C LEU A 208 8.33 -3.46 10.41
N ILE A 209 8.14 -2.66 11.46
CA ILE A 209 6.81 -2.25 11.92
C ILE A 209 6.08 -1.48 10.83
N TRP A 210 6.77 -0.53 10.18
CA TRP A 210 6.18 0.24 9.08
C TRP A 210 5.78 -0.65 7.90
N LEU A 211 6.62 -1.62 7.52
CA LEU A 211 6.29 -2.59 6.47
C LEU A 211 5.02 -3.38 6.83
N ALA A 212 4.86 -3.81 8.09
CA ALA A 212 3.66 -4.51 8.55
C ALA A 212 2.40 -3.61 8.51
N VAL A 213 2.51 -2.36 8.97
CA VAL A 213 1.43 -1.36 8.87
C VAL A 213 1.07 -1.09 7.40
N ALA A 214 2.07 -1.00 6.52
CA ALA A 214 1.88 -0.79 5.09
C ALA A 214 1.12 -1.96 4.44
N VAL A 215 1.41 -3.20 4.82
CA VAL A 215 0.65 -4.38 4.38
C VAL A 215 -0.79 -4.32 4.87
N ALA A 216 -1.01 -4.02 6.15
CA ALA A 216 -2.35 -3.91 6.72
C ALA A 216 -3.19 -2.84 5.98
N TYR A 217 -2.60 -1.69 5.69
CA TYR A 217 -3.24 -0.64 4.89
C TYR A 217 -3.58 -1.10 3.47
N LEU A 218 -2.67 -1.79 2.77
CA LEU A 218 -2.94 -2.33 1.42
C LEU A 218 -4.09 -3.33 1.39
N ILE A 219 -4.25 -4.12 2.45
CA ILE A 219 -5.39 -5.05 2.60
C ILE A 219 -6.68 -4.27 2.84
N ALA A 220 -6.65 -3.23 3.67
CA ALA A 220 -7.81 -2.41 4.00
C ALA A 220 -8.23 -1.43 2.88
N LEU A 221 -7.33 -1.08 1.96
CA LEU A 221 -7.53 -0.02 0.97
C LEU A 221 -8.81 -0.18 0.12
N PRO A 222 -9.14 -1.35 -0.48
CA PRO A 222 -10.36 -1.48 -1.27
C PRO A 222 -11.62 -1.24 -0.44
N THR A 223 -11.66 -1.75 0.80
CA THR A 223 -12.79 -1.55 1.71
C THR A 223 -12.92 -0.09 2.12
N LEU A 224 -11.79 0.55 2.40
CA LEU A 224 -11.75 1.97 2.72
C LEU A 224 -12.28 2.82 1.55
N LEU A 225 -11.90 2.51 0.31
CA LEU A 225 -12.40 3.19 -0.88
C LEU A 225 -13.88 2.89 -1.14
N ASP A 226 -14.34 1.65 -0.94
CA ASP A 226 -15.75 1.26 -1.03
C ASP A 226 -16.63 2.05 -0.04
N LEU A 227 -16.11 2.37 1.15
CA LEU A 227 -16.80 3.24 2.12
C LEU A 227 -16.82 4.72 1.70
N THR A 228 -15.90 5.17 0.85
CA THR A 228 -15.86 6.58 0.41
C THR A 228 -16.88 6.91 -0.65
N THR A 229 -17.27 5.95 -1.47
CA THR A 229 -18.15 6.15 -2.63
C THR A 229 -19.49 5.49 -2.39
N GLY A 230 -20.54 6.04 -3.01
CA GLY A 230 -21.84 5.41 -2.95
C GLY A 230 -22.90 6.24 -3.63
N TYR A 231 -24.16 5.87 -3.39
CA TYR A 231 -25.29 6.57 -3.98
C TYR A 231 -26.48 6.68 -3.04
N ILE A 232 -27.25 7.72 -3.25
CA ILE A 232 -28.45 8.05 -2.47
C ILE A 232 -29.60 8.34 -3.43
N VAL A 233 -30.83 8.26 -2.90
CA VAL A 233 -32.02 8.73 -3.61
C VAL A 233 -31.93 10.25 -3.73
N GLU A 234 -32.19 10.79 -4.92
CA GLU A 234 -32.26 12.23 -5.12
C GLU A 234 -33.52 12.77 -4.44
N TYR A 235 -33.37 13.78 -3.59
CA TYR A 235 -34.50 14.49 -3.00
C TYR A 235 -34.75 15.76 -3.79
N LYS A 236 -36.01 15.93 -4.20
CA LYS A 236 -36.45 17.15 -4.88
C LYS A 236 -37.14 18.05 -3.89
N THR A 237 -36.85 19.34 -4.01
CA THR A 237 -37.52 20.38 -3.26
C THR A 237 -38.90 20.62 -3.87
N MET A 238 -39.95 20.32 -3.10
CA MET A 238 -41.34 20.54 -3.50
C MET A 238 -42.00 21.57 -2.60
N VAL A 239 -42.87 22.39 -3.19
CA VAL A 239 -43.70 23.36 -2.48
C VAL A 239 -45.12 22.83 -2.42
N ASN A 240 -45.69 22.87 -1.21
CA ASN A 240 -47.05 22.46 -0.96
C ASN A 240 -48.06 23.60 -1.19
N VAL A 241 -48.72 23.65 -2.34
CA VAL A 241 -49.66 24.74 -2.66
C VAL A 241 -51.11 24.28 -2.48
N THR A 242 -51.89 25.04 -1.72
CA THR A 242 -53.35 24.93 -1.65
C THR A 242 -53.98 25.90 -2.66
N SER A 243 -54.82 25.38 -3.56
CA SER A 243 -55.53 26.23 -4.52
C SER A 243 -56.82 26.77 -3.90
N PRO A 244 -57.23 28.02 -4.17
CA PRO A 244 -58.49 28.56 -3.67
C PRO A 244 -59.67 27.71 -4.13
N GLY A 245 -60.36 27.05 -3.19
CA GLY A 245 -61.53 26.22 -3.45
C GLY A 245 -61.29 24.70 -3.57
N ASP A 246 -60.04 24.23 -3.46
CA ASP A 246 -59.71 22.81 -3.38
C ASP A 246 -59.05 22.51 -2.01
N PRO A 247 -59.63 21.63 -1.17
CA PRO A 247 -59.00 21.25 0.10
C PRO A 247 -57.76 20.37 -0.08
N THR A 248 -57.49 19.88 -1.31
CA THR A 248 -56.32 19.06 -1.59
C THR A 248 -55.09 19.90 -1.85
N TYR A 249 -53.99 19.42 -1.31
CA TYR A 249 -52.69 20.07 -1.37
C TYR A 249 -51.93 19.51 -2.58
N LYS A 250 -51.32 20.38 -3.39
CA LYS A 250 -50.59 19.96 -4.59
C LYS A 250 -49.10 20.25 -4.40
N LEU A 251 -48.29 19.21 -4.55
CA LEU A 251 -46.84 19.34 -4.55
C LEU A 251 -46.37 19.78 -5.93
N ILE A 252 -45.62 20.88 -5.96
CA ILE A 252 -45.02 21.42 -7.18
C ILE A 252 -43.51 21.45 -7.00
N GLU A 253 -42.79 20.83 -7.93
CA GLU A 253 -41.33 20.86 -7.99
C GLU A 253 -40.84 22.26 -8.34
N LEU A 254 -39.84 22.75 -7.61
CA LEU A 254 -39.18 24.01 -7.91
C LEU A 254 -38.07 23.83 -8.94
N ASP A 255 -38.02 24.72 -9.92
CA ASP A 255 -36.92 24.76 -10.88
C ASP A 255 -35.65 25.38 -10.26
N ARG A 256 -34.49 25.12 -10.88
CA ARG A 256 -33.19 25.60 -10.42
C ARG A 256 -33.14 27.13 -10.29
N ASP A 257 -33.75 27.88 -11.20
CA ASP A 257 -33.77 29.34 -11.11
C ASP A 257 -34.61 29.83 -9.92
N GLN A 258 -35.70 29.14 -9.62
CA GLN A 258 -36.53 29.41 -8.45
C GLN A 258 -35.77 29.11 -7.15
N LEU A 259 -35.06 27.97 -7.11
CA LEU A 259 -34.19 27.58 -6.00
C LEU A 259 -33.05 28.58 -5.76
N ASN A 260 -32.43 29.10 -6.81
CA ASN A 260 -31.40 30.14 -6.72
C ASN A 260 -31.94 31.43 -6.09
N ASN A 261 -33.12 31.88 -6.52
CA ASN A 261 -33.74 33.07 -5.96
C ASN A 261 -34.10 32.89 -4.48
N ILE A 262 -34.63 31.71 -4.11
CA ILE A 262 -34.94 31.36 -2.72
C ILE A 262 -33.67 31.37 -1.86
N SER A 263 -32.57 30.76 -2.34
CA SER A 263 -31.31 30.72 -1.61
C SER A 263 -30.71 32.11 -1.42
N TYR A 264 -30.76 32.95 -2.45
CA TYR A 264 -30.30 34.33 -2.38
C TYR A 264 -31.08 35.15 -1.35
N ASP A 265 -32.42 35.04 -1.35
CA ASP A 265 -33.27 35.77 -0.42
C ASP A 265 -33.06 35.31 1.04
N ALA A 266 -32.89 34.01 1.26
CA ALA A 266 -32.58 33.47 2.60
C ALA A 266 -31.22 33.97 3.12
N TYR A 267 -30.20 34.01 2.26
CA TYR A 267 -28.90 34.61 2.58
C TYR A 267 -29.04 36.10 2.93
N CYS A 268 -29.82 36.85 2.16
CA CYS A 268 -30.06 38.27 2.44
C CYS A 268 -30.82 38.47 3.76
N ALA A 269 -31.83 37.64 4.05
CA ALA A 269 -32.60 37.72 5.29
C ALA A 269 -31.74 37.46 6.53
N ALA A 270 -30.81 36.50 6.46
CA ALA A 270 -29.95 36.15 7.58
C ALA A 270 -28.83 37.17 7.85
N ASN A 271 -28.36 37.89 6.82
CA ASN A 271 -27.29 38.89 6.93
C ASN A 271 -27.80 40.32 7.24
N GLY A 272 -29.05 40.48 7.67
CA GLY A 272 -29.63 41.79 7.96
C GLY A 272 -30.00 42.61 6.72
N GLY A 273 -30.12 41.96 5.55
CA GLY A 273 -30.47 42.54 4.26
C GLY A 273 -29.30 42.65 3.29
N CYS A 274 -29.56 42.38 2.01
CA CYS A 274 -28.66 42.76 0.92
C CYS A 274 -29.04 44.18 0.46
N ILE A 275 -28.05 45.08 0.38
CA ILE A 275 -28.09 46.52 0.06
C ILE A 275 -29.41 47.07 -0.56
N GLU A 276 -29.97 48.05 0.16
CA GLU A 276 -30.95 49.11 -0.16
C GLU A 276 -32.24 48.87 -0.94
N ARG A 277 -32.46 47.76 -1.66
CA ARG A 277 -33.73 47.66 -2.42
C ARG A 277 -34.92 47.15 -1.62
N TYR A 278 -34.80 46.21 -0.69
CA TYR A 278 -35.95 45.81 0.14
C TYR A 278 -35.56 45.15 1.47
N PRO A 279 -35.76 45.80 2.63
CA PRO A 279 -35.70 45.14 3.91
C PRO A 279 -36.96 44.28 4.08
N GLY A 280 -36.86 42.98 3.80
CA GLY A 280 -37.92 42.01 4.09
C GLY A 280 -38.90 41.73 2.96
N GLU A 281 -38.51 41.86 1.68
CA GLU A 281 -39.39 41.43 0.59
C GLU A 281 -39.47 39.90 0.48
N PHE A 282 -40.69 39.46 0.19
CA PHE A 282 -41.03 38.09 -0.12
C PHE A 282 -40.45 37.68 -1.48
N THR A 283 -39.85 36.49 -1.58
CA THR A 283 -39.53 35.88 -2.87
C THR A 283 -40.83 35.71 -3.65
N LYS A 284 -40.98 36.44 -4.76
CA LYS A 284 -42.11 36.28 -5.68
C LYS A 284 -41.77 35.19 -6.67
N ILE A 285 -42.44 34.06 -6.54
CA ILE A 285 -42.27 32.92 -7.42
C ILE A 285 -43.60 32.68 -8.14
N LEU A 286 -43.53 32.53 -9.47
CA LEU A 286 -44.67 32.11 -10.25
C LEU A 286 -44.83 30.60 -10.10
N ILE A 287 -45.86 30.17 -9.36
CA ILE A 287 -46.16 28.76 -9.13
C ILE A 287 -47.51 28.45 -9.79
N SER A 288 -47.53 27.56 -10.78
CA SER A 288 -48.75 27.16 -11.51
C SER A 288 -49.55 28.35 -12.10
N GLY A 289 -48.87 29.41 -12.54
CA GLY A 289 -49.49 30.60 -13.14
C GLY A 289 -50.01 31.64 -12.14
N GLN A 290 -49.82 31.43 -10.84
CA GLN A 290 -50.13 32.40 -9.79
C GLN A 290 -48.83 32.98 -9.19
N ASN A 291 -48.82 34.29 -8.99
CA ASN A 291 -47.73 34.96 -8.27
C ASN A 291 -47.94 34.76 -6.77
N THR A 292 -47.09 33.94 -6.18
CA THR A 292 -47.10 33.66 -4.74
C THR A 292 -45.86 34.24 -4.09
N SER A 293 -46.04 34.91 -2.95
CA SER A 293 -44.99 35.60 -2.20
C SER A 293 -44.72 34.89 -0.88
N PHE A 294 -43.47 34.49 -0.64
CA PHE A 294 -43.06 33.79 0.58
C PHE A 294 -41.80 34.37 1.18
N LYS A 295 -41.64 34.22 2.49
CA LYS A 295 -40.38 34.51 3.17
C LYS A 295 -39.61 33.20 3.33
N ALA A 296 -38.38 33.14 2.83
CA ALA A 296 -37.49 32.02 3.00
C ALA A 296 -36.37 32.37 4.01
N PHE A 297 -36.12 31.47 4.95
CA PHE A 297 -35.00 31.58 5.88
C PHE A 297 -34.59 30.20 6.40
N VAL A 298 -33.40 30.11 6.98
CA VAL A 298 -32.91 28.92 7.67
C VAL A 298 -33.11 29.14 9.17
N ASP A 299 -33.78 28.19 9.84
CA ASP A 299 -34.02 28.19 11.29
C ASP A 299 -32.73 27.83 12.07
N ASP A 300 -32.75 28.00 13.39
CA ASP A 300 -31.63 27.69 14.29
C ASP A 300 -31.24 26.20 14.26
N ASP A 301 -32.19 25.32 13.89
CA ASP A 301 -31.97 23.88 13.65
C ASP A 301 -31.51 23.55 12.21
N TYR A 302 -31.07 24.55 11.44
CA TYR A 302 -30.61 24.42 10.03
C TYR A 302 -31.67 23.92 9.04
N ASN A 303 -32.95 23.98 9.43
CA ASN A 303 -34.06 23.60 8.56
C ASN A 303 -34.43 24.77 7.64
N TRP A 304 -34.64 24.46 6.35
CA TRP A 304 -35.19 25.42 5.39
C TRP A 304 -36.67 25.66 5.69
N VAL A 305 -37.01 26.91 6.02
CA VAL A 305 -38.39 27.33 6.31
C VAL A 305 -38.84 28.34 5.26
N MET A 306 -39.95 28.02 4.59
CA MET A 306 -40.67 28.94 3.72
C MET A 306 -42.05 29.21 4.31
N GLN A 307 -42.34 30.47 4.64
CA GLN A 307 -43.60 30.88 5.26
C GLN A 307 -44.36 31.83 4.34
N SER A 308 -45.67 31.58 4.18
CA SER A 308 -46.59 32.52 3.54
C SER A 308 -47.16 33.48 4.57
N GLU A 309 -47.49 34.70 4.14
CA GLU A 309 -48.22 35.67 4.96
C GLU A 309 -49.60 35.15 5.40
N GLN A 310 -50.20 34.24 4.61
CA GLN A 310 -51.55 33.70 4.86
C GLN A 310 -51.56 32.41 5.70
N SER A 311 -50.43 31.72 5.88
CA SER A 311 -50.36 30.48 6.67
C SER A 311 -49.01 30.30 7.36
N PRO A 312 -48.97 30.09 8.68
CA PRO A 312 -47.71 29.96 9.43
C PRO A 312 -47.01 28.61 9.27
N GLN A 313 -47.53 27.68 8.46
CA GLN A 313 -46.91 26.35 8.27
C GLN A 313 -45.89 26.37 7.14
N GLY A 314 -44.76 25.70 7.36
CA GLY A 314 -43.70 25.55 6.37
C GLY A 314 -44.20 24.85 5.10
N ILE A 315 -43.92 25.44 3.94
CA ILE A 315 -44.48 25.00 2.65
C ILE A 315 -43.53 24.05 1.91
N LEU A 316 -42.26 23.99 2.33
CA LEU A 316 -41.22 23.25 1.66
C LEU A 316 -41.13 21.80 2.17
N GLN A 317 -41.13 20.84 1.25
CA GLN A 317 -41.02 19.43 1.56
C GLN A 317 -39.96 18.76 0.68
N CYS A 318 -39.07 17.98 1.31
CA CYS A 318 -38.12 17.13 0.61
C CYS A 318 -38.79 15.80 0.26
N VAL A 319 -39.01 15.57 -1.03
CA VAL A 319 -39.68 14.35 -1.52
C VAL A 319 -38.68 13.50 -2.29
N PRO A 320 -38.59 12.19 -2.01
CA PRO A 320 -37.71 11.29 -2.76
C PRO A 320 -38.16 11.22 -4.23
N SER A 321 -37.21 11.40 -5.14
CA SER A 321 -37.41 11.26 -6.58
C SER A 321 -37.22 9.81 -7.03
N SER A 322 -37.53 9.54 -8.31
CA SER A 322 -37.24 8.25 -8.96
C SER A 322 -35.80 8.12 -9.44
N THR A 323 -35.02 9.19 -9.31
CA THR A 323 -33.62 9.30 -9.71
C THR A 323 -32.68 9.20 -8.52
N TYR A 324 -31.42 8.89 -8.81
CA TYR A 324 -30.37 8.66 -7.83
C TYR A 324 -29.18 9.58 -8.11
N GLN A 325 -28.51 9.98 -7.04
CA GLN A 325 -27.28 10.75 -7.06
C GLN A 325 -26.11 9.84 -6.67
N TRP A 326 -25.01 9.93 -7.42
CA TRP A 326 -23.74 9.30 -7.03
C TRP A 326 -22.90 10.32 -6.27
N GLY A 327 -22.12 9.86 -5.30
CA GLY A 327 -21.36 10.78 -4.48
C GLY A 327 -20.28 10.15 -3.63
N LEU A 328 -19.70 11.01 -2.81
CA LEU A 328 -18.66 10.70 -1.86
C LEU A 328 -19.11 11.03 -0.43
N SER A 329 -18.64 10.22 0.52
CA SER A 329 -18.68 10.57 1.93
C SER A 329 -17.44 11.38 2.29
N SER A 330 -17.62 12.65 2.65
CA SER A 330 -16.50 13.53 3.01
C SER A 330 -15.72 13.02 4.23
N GLY A 331 -16.39 12.40 5.21
CA GLY A 331 -15.75 11.86 6.40
C GLY A 331 -14.83 10.69 6.07
N TYR A 332 -15.30 9.71 5.30
CA TYR A 332 -14.43 8.62 4.84
C TYR A 332 -13.34 9.13 3.91
N LEU A 333 -13.65 10.06 3.00
CA LEU A 333 -12.67 10.62 2.08
C LEU A 333 -11.49 11.27 2.83
N TRP A 334 -11.77 12.02 3.89
CA TRP A 334 -10.74 12.60 4.76
C TRP A 334 -9.85 11.55 5.42
N ILE A 335 -10.46 10.49 5.99
CA ILE A 335 -9.73 9.38 6.62
C ILE A 335 -8.83 8.70 5.58
N VAL A 336 -9.37 8.36 4.43
CA VAL A 336 -8.63 7.68 3.37
C VAL A 336 -7.50 8.55 2.84
N CYS A 337 -7.75 9.83 2.53
CA CYS A 337 -6.71 10.74 2.06
C CYS A 337 -5.60 10.95 3.11
N THR A 338 -5.94 11.03 4.40
CA THR A 338 -4.97 11.17 5.50
C THR A 338 -4.11 9.90 5.64
N LEU A 339 -4.75 8.73 5.72
CA LEU A 339 -4.04 7.44 5.80
C LEU A 339 -3.16 7.21 4.58
N THR A 340 -3.65 7.54 3.38
CA THR A 340 -2.89 7.44 2.13
C THR A 340 -1.68 8.37 2.13
N SER A 341 -1.84 9.61 2.62
CA SER A 341 -0.74 10.57 2.72
C SER A 341 0.35 10.09 3.68
N LEU A 342 -0.03 9.58 4.85
CA LEU A 342 0.90 8.97 5.80
C LEU A 342 1.59 7.75 5.19
N TRP A 343 0.84 6.90 4.50
CA TRP A 343 1.36 5.71 3.84
C TRP A 343 2.40 6.08 2.78
N ILE A 344 2.09 7.03 1.89
CA ILE A 344 3.03 7.51 0.86
C ILE A 344 4.30 8.09 1.51
N ALA A 345 4.15 8.93 2.54
CA ALA A 345 5.26 9.56 3.22
C ALA A 345 6.22 8.52 3.83
N GLY A 346 5.69 7.52 4.53
CA GLY A 346 6.55 6.48 5.13
C GLY A 346 7.11 5.50 4.10
N MET A 347 6.36 5.13 3.06
CA MET A 347 6.90 4.33 1.95
C MET A 347 8.04 5.06 1.22
N PHE A 348 7.90 6.37 1.02
CA PHE A 348 8.92 7.21 0.44
C PHE A 348 10.14 7.36 1.37
N ALA A 349 9.93 7.48 2.68
CA ALA A 349 11.02 7.50 3.67
C ALA A 349 11.82 6.19 3.66
N VAL A 350 11.12 5.03 3.67
CA VAL A 350 11.76 3.71 3.58
C VAL A 350 12.48 3.54 2.25
N TRP A 351 11.90 4.00 1.13
CA TRP A 351 12.57 3.98 -0.18
C TRP A 351 13.85 4.80 -0.17
N MET A 352 13.77 6.04 0.34
CA MET A 352 14.89 6.97 0.35
C MET A 352 16.03 6.46 1.24
N ASP A 353 15.68 5.95 2.43
CA ASP A 353 16.62 5.27 3.31
C ASP A 353 17.24 4.09 2.54
N SER A 354 16.44 3.09 2.15
CA SER A 354 16.91 1.87 1.48
C SER A 354 17.81 2.14 0.27
N PHE A 355 17.48 3.14 -0.54
CA PHE A 355 18.27 3.49 -1.71
C PHE A 355 19.60 4.15 -1.35
N ARG A 356 19.62 5.08 -0.37
CA ARG A 356 20.84 5.82 -0.01
C ARG A 356 21.91 4.91 0.59
N ASN A 357 21.54 3.98 1.47
CA ASN A 357 22.52 3.15 2.19
C ASN A 357 22.56 1.69 1.72
N GLY A 358 21.58 1.18 0.96
CA GLY A 358 21.59 -0.18 0.43
C GLY A 358 22.60 -0.35 -0.70
N THR A 359 23.80 -0.86 -0.39
CA THR A 359 24.85 -1.08 -1.41
C THR A 359 24.54 -2.31 -2.27
N LEU A 360 23.96 -3.37 -1.68
CA LEU A 360 23.60 -4.59 -2.43
C LEU A 360 22.52 -4.32 -3.49
N TRP A 361 21.49 -3.55 -3.15
CA TRP A 361 20.46 -3.20 -4.13
C TRP A 361 21.04 -2.34 -5.26
N ARG A 362 21.92 -1.39 -4.91
CA ARG A 362 22.59 -0.50 -5.88
C ARG A 362 23.59 -1.24 -6.77
N SER A 363 24.21 -2.33 -6.32
CA SER A 363 25.04 -3.20 -7.17
C SER A 363 24.20 -4.10 -8.10
N GLY A 364 22.87 -3.93 -8.10
CA GLY A 364 21.96 -4.72 -8.92
C GLY A 364 21.72 -6.13 -8.39
N ARG A 365 22.15 -6.42 -7.15
CA ARG A 365 21.81 -7.64 -6.44
C ARG A 365 20.40 -7.47 -5.85
N GLY A 366 19.40 -7.90 -6.62
CA GLY A 366 18.01 -7.96 -6.17
C GLY A 366 17.70 -9.21 -5.35
N PHE A 367 16.57 -9.18 -4.65
CA PHE A 367 16.03 -10.30 -3.88
C PHE A 367 15.28 -11.27 -4.84
N GLY A 368 16.04 -12.03 -5.62
CA GLY A 368 15.50 -12.89 -6.68
C GLY A 368 15.36 -14.34 -6.23
N ARG A 369 14.28 -15.02 -6.64
CA ARG A 369 13.97 -16.42 -6.25
C ARG A 369 15.17 -17.36 -6.35
N TYR A 370 15.74 -17.53 -7.54
CA TYR A 370 16.86 -18.45 -7.76
C TYR A 370 18.13 -18.06 -7.00
N ARG A 371 18.34 -16.75 -6.82
CA ARG A 371 19.49 -16.27 -6.06
C ARG A 371 19.35 -16.61 -4.59
N ASN A 372 18.17 -16.40 -4.03
CA ASN A 372 17.88 -16.75 -2.65
C ASN A 372 18.00 -18.27 -2.42
N ILE A 373 17.59 -19.10 -3.40
CA ILE A 373 17.81 -20.56 -3.34
C ILE A 373 19.30 -20.88 -3.23
N VAL A 374 20.12 -20.31 -4.10
CA VAL A 374 21.58 -20.54 -4.09
C VAL A 374 22.20 -20.06 -2.79
N ASP A 375 21.86 -18.85 -2.33
CA ASP A 375 22.39 -18.26 -1.08
C ASP A 375 22.04 -19.12 0.14
N ILE A 376 20.81 -19.64 0.21
CA ILE A 376 20.36 -20.49 1.32
C ILE A 376 21.00 -21.88 1.22
N ALA A 377 21.02 -22.48 0.04
CA ALA A 377 21.61 -23.81 -0.16
C ALA A 377 23.10 -23.81 0.19
N GLU A 378 23.83 -22.80 -0.26
CA GLU A 378 25.25 -22.61 0.07
C GLU A 378 25.46 -22.44 1.57
N HIS A 379 24.62 -21.63 2.23
CA HIS A 379 24.71 -21.45 3.67
C HIS A 379 24.44 -22.75 4.45
N LEU A 380 23.38 -23.47 4.10
CA LEU A 380 23.03 -24.74 4.75
C LEU A 380 24.12 -25.79 4.54
N GLN A 381 24.62 -25.97 3.31
CA GLN A 381 25.69 -26.91 3.01
C GLN A 381 26.98 -26.56 3.74
N SER A 382 27.30 -25.27 3.86
CA SER A 382 28.49 -24.83 4.60
C SER A 382 28.42 -25.13 6.10
N HIS A 383 27.21 -25.19 6.67
CA HIS A 383 27.01 -25.39 8.10
C HIS A 383 26.77 -26.85 8.48
N PHE A 384 26.00 -27.59 7.69
CA PHE A 384 25.59 -28.97 7.99
C PHE A 384 26.34 -30.03 7.15
N GLY A 385 27.14 -29.62 6.17
CA GLY A 385 27.81 -30.52 5.24
C GLY A 385 26.97 -30.90 4.02
N PRO A 386 27.51 -31.74 3.12
CA PRO A 386 26.89 -32.07 1.83
C PRO A 386 25.64 -32.97 1.94
N ASP A 387 25.49 -33.74 3.02
CA ASP A 387 24.48 -34.81 3.16
C ASP A 387 23.13 -34.33 3.73
N LEU A 388 22.72 -33.10 3.40
CA LEU A 388 21.45 -32.51 3.87
C LEU A 388 20.20 -33.20 3.31
N CYS A 389 20.30 -33.80 2.12
CA CYS A 389 19.15 -34.40 1.44
C CYS A 389 18.63 -35.67 2.11
N ALA A 390 19.38 -36.24 3.06
CA ALA A 390 18.98 -37.43 3.81
C ALA A 390 18.03 -37.13 4.99
N TYR A 391 17.91 -35.86 5.40
CA TYR A 391 17.10 -35.47 6.55
C TYR A 391 15.63 -35.29 6.19
N THR A 392 14.75 -35.63 7.12
CA THR A 392 13.32 -35.33 7.02
C THR A 392 13.04 -33.84 7.19
N HIS A 393 11.84 -33.39 6.79
CA HIS A 393 11.46 -31.98 6.88
C HIS A 393 11.48 -31.48 8.34
N GLU A 394 10.91 -32.25 9.26
CA GLU A 394 10.77 -31.88 10.67
C GLU A 394 12.13 -31.84 11.39
N GLU A 395 13.02 -32.80 11.10
CA GLU A 395 14.37 -32.82 11.66
C GLU A 395 15.21 -31.65 11.14
N LEU A 396 15.08 -31.32 9.86
CA LEU A 396 15.82 -30.22 9.25
C LEU A 396 15.31 -28.86 9.74
N GLU A 397 14.00 -28.67 9.84
CA GLU A 397 13.40 -27.46 10.41
C GLU A 397 13.84 -27.28 11.86
N GLY A 398 13.77 -28.33 12.69
CA GLY A 398 14.23 -28.28 14.07
C GLY A 398 15.72 -27.93 14.25
N LYS A 399 16.57 -28.29 13.28
CA LYS A 399 17.99 -27.89 13.26
C LYS A 399 18.19 -26.45 12.76
N ILE A 400 17.47 -26.04 11.73
CA ILE A 400 17.52 -24.68 11.18
C ILE A 400 17.05 -23.65 12.22
N ASP A 401 16.04 -24.00 13.01
CA ASP A 401 15.49 -23.13 14.06
C ASP A 401 16.49 -22.79 15.17
N ARG A 402 17.51 -23.63 15.34
CA ARG A 402 18.59 -23.46 16.31
C ARG A 402 19.77 -22.67 15.77
N LEU A 403 19.78 -22.34 14.48
CA LEU A 403 20.88 -21.57 13.88
C LEU A 403 20.87 -20.13 14.39
N ASP A 404 22.09 -19.62 14.62
CA ASP A 404 22.31 -18.21 14.91
C ASP A 404 21.88 -17.33 13.73
N PRO A 405 21.48 -16.07 14.00
CA PRO A 405 21.14 -15.11 12.96
C PRO A 405 22.24 -14.96 11.90
N VAL A 406 21.83 -14.87 10.64
CA VAL A 406 22.72 -14.79 9.48
C VAL A 406 22.73 -13.38 8.89
N GLY A 407 23.90 -12.93 8.45
CA GLY A 407 24.08 -11.69 7.72
C GLY A 407 24.81 -11.91 6.41
N ILE A 408 25.03 -10.82 5.66
CA ILE A 408 25.75 -10.88 4.38
C ILE A 408 27.25 -10.69 4.61
N GLU A 409 28.03 -11.65 4.14
CA GLU A 409 29.49 -11.64 4.13
C GLU A 409 30.00 -11.53 2.69
N VAL A 410 31.00 -10.68 2.50
CA VAL A 410 31.68 -10.50 1.22
C VAL A 410 33.14 -10.86 1.40
N LEU A 411 33.55 -11.93 0.74
CA LEU A 411 34.93 -12.40 0.70
C LEU A 411 35.56 -11.87 -0.58
N ALA A 412 36.81 -11.41 -0.51
CA ALA A 412 37.59 -11.09 -1.70
C ALA A 412 39.01 -11.61 -1.55
N ASP A 413 39.56 -12.14 -2.65
CA ASP A 413 40.96 -12.52 -2.79
C ASP A 413 41.43 -12.14 -4.20
N GLY A 414 42.45 -11.29 -4.28
CA GLY A 414 42.93 -10.70 -5.53
C GLY A 414 41.82 -9.96 -6.30
N GLU A 415 41.59 -10.39 -7.54
CA GLU A 415 40.55 -9.83 -8.42
C GLU A 415 39.17 -10.49 -8.23
N PHE A 416 39.04 -11.51 -7.38
CA PHE A 416 37.79 -12.25 -7.20
C PHE A 416 37.08 -11.88 -5.91
N ALA A 417 35.75 -11.77 -5.97
CA ALA A 417 34.88 -11.58 -4.82
C ALA A 417 33.72 -12.58 -4.83
N HIS A 418 33.30 -13.00 -3.64
CA HIS A 418 32.19 -13.90 -3.43
C HIS A 418 31.31 -13.36 -2.29
N ILE A 419 29.99 -13.48 -2.44
CA ILE A 419 29.04 -12.91 -1.47
C ILE A 419 28.11 -14.03 -1.03
N ARG A 420 28.14 -14.35 0.26
CA ARG A 420 27.35 -15.44 0.87
C ARG A 420 26.61 -14.98 2.13
N LEU A 421 25.73 -15.83 2.63
CA LEU A 421 25.17 -15.70 3.97
C LEU A 421 26.11 -16.36 4.99
N SER A 422 26.36 -15.69 6.11
CA SER A 422 27.30 -16.12 7.15
C SER A 422 26.85 -15.65 8.53
N GLN A 423 27.22 -16.40 9.56
CA GLN A 423 26.99 -16.01 10.96
C GLN A 423 27.89 -14.84 11.38
N ASN A 424 29.04 -14.66 10.71
CA ASN A 424 29.99 -13.59 10.95
C ASN A 424 30.04 -12.65 9.74
N PRO A 425 29.04 -11.76 9.55
CA PRO A 425 29.00 -10.89 8.38
C PRO A 425 30.16 -9.88 8.38
N GLY A 426 30.87 -9.79 7.26
CA GLY A 426 32.03 -8.91 7.09
C GLY A 426 32.24 -8.47 5.64
N GLY A 427 33.24 -7.61 5.40
CA GLY A 427 33.68 -7.26 4.03
C GLY A 427 32.72 -6.39 3.20
N LYS A 428 31.67 -5.81 3.80
CA LYS A 428 30.64 -5.02 3.07
C LYS A 428 31.21 -3.85 2.25
N HIS A 429 32.33 -3.27 2.68
CA HIS A 429 33.04 -2.21 1.96
C HIS A 429 33.60 -2.66 0.60
N LEU A 430 33.82 -3.96 0.41
CA LEU A 430 34.31 -4.54 -0.83
C LEU A 430 33.28 -4.49 -1.97
N LEU A 431 31.99 -4.33 -1.65
CA LEU A 431 30.92 -4.19 -2.66
C LEU A 431 31.02 -2.90 -3.48
N SER A 432 31.74 -1.90 -2.98
CA SER A 432 32.00 -0.63 -3.69
C SER A 432 33.32 -0.63 -4.47
N THR A 433 34.16 -1.66 -4.31
CA THR A 433 35.48 -1.71 -4.94
C THR A 433 35.35 -1.99 -6.45
N LEU A 434 35.92 -1.10 -7.27
CA LEU A 434 35.98 -1.29 -8.72
C LEU A 434 36.98 -2.41 -9.09
N GLY A 435 36.64 -3.20 -10.12
CA GLY A 435 37.54 -4.21 -10.70
C GLY A 435 37.40 -5.62 -10.14
N LEU A 436 36.57 -5.83 -9.11
CA LEU A 436 36.30 -7.18 -8.57
C LEU A 436 35.36 -7.98 -9.48
N HIS A 437 35.75 -9.22 -9.78
CA HIS A 437 35.00 -10.21 -10.53
C HIS A 437 34.33 -11.22 -9.61
N TYR A 438 33.09 -11.61 -9.91
CA TYR A 438 32.42 -12.64 -9.11
C TYR A 438 33.08 -14.01 -9.33
N GLY A 439 33.52 -14.64 -8.24
CA GLY A 439 34.19 -15.95 -8.23
C GLY A 439 33.49 -16.98 -7.34
N GLY A 440 33.70 -18.26 -7.63
CA GLY A 440 33.28 -19.35 -6.74
C GLY A 440 34.18 -19.44 -5.50
N ILE A 441 33.64 -19.93 -4.37
CA ILE A 441 34.37 -20.09 -3.10
C ILE A 441 35.67 -20.90 -3.28
N GLU A 442 35.66 -21.91 -4.14
CA GLU A 442 36.83 -22.74 -4.43
C GLU A 442 38.05 -21.94 -4.94
N ARG A 443 37.81 -20.82 -5.64
CA ARG A 443 38.91 -19.95 -6.11
C ARG A 443 39.51 -19.09 -4.99
N LEU A 444 38.73 -18.82 -3.94
CA LEU A 444 39.16 -18.04 -2.78
C LEU A 444 39.91 -18.89 -1.74
N ASN A 445 39.71 -20.21 -1.77
CA ASN A 445 40.23 -21.13 -0.73
C ASN A 445 41.73 -21.47 -0.88
N ASN A 446 42.40 -21.01 -1.96
CA ASN A 446 43.82 -21.30 -2.20
C ASN A 446 44.81 -20.35 -1.50
N ARG A 447 44.34 -19.30 -0.81
CA ARG A 447 45.15 -18.50 0.13
C ARG A 447 44.31 -18.08 1.33
N LYS A 448 44.88 -18.19 2.53
CA LYS A 448 44.22 -17.83 3.80
C LYS A 448 43.60 -16.43 3.71
N VAL A 449 42.27 -16.37 3.67
CA VAL A 449 41.50 -15.12 3.67
C VAL A 449 41.54 -14.53 5.07
N SER A 450 42.43 -13.56 5.30
CA SER A 450 42.41 -12.72 6.49
C SER A 450 41.74 -11.40 6.17
N ALA A 451 40.40 -11.35 6.28
CA ALA A 451 39.70 -10.10 6.51
C ALA A 451 39.57 -9.92 8.04
N THR A 452 40.68 -9.63 8.71
CA THR A 452 40.69 -9.30 10.14
C THR A 452 39.91 -8.02 10.39
N TRP A 453 38.91 -8.13 11.27
CA TRP A 453 38.15 -7.06 11.90
C TRP A 453 39.04 -5.97 12.52
N PRO A 454 38.57 -4.72 12.66
CA PRO A 454 39.15 -3.83 13.65
C PRO A 454 38.79 -4.36 15.05
N LEU A 455 39.81 -4.57 15.87
CA LEU A 455 39.67 -4.93 17.27
C LEU A 455 38.81 -3.89 18.00
N ARG A 456 37.88 -4.39 18.81
CA ARG A 456 37.13 -3.63 19.81
C ARG A 456 38.15 -2.91 20.71
N SER A 457 38.20 -1.59 20.64
CA SER A 457 39.01 -0.77 21.54
C SER A 457 38.34 -0.70 22.91
N GLY A 458 39.03 -1.17 23.94
CA GLY A 458 38.79 -0.85 25.35
C GLY A 458 37.66 -1.63 26.01
N ASP A 459 38.01 -2.59 26.86
CA ASP A 459 37.93 -2.44 28.32
C ASP A 459 38.73 -3.60 28.94
N PRO A 460 39.40 -3.37 30.09
CA PRO A 460 38.71 -3.58 31.36
C PRO A 460 38.27 -2.30 32.06
#